data_AF-A0A7C3UNM3-F1
#
_entry.id   AF-A0A7C3UNM3-F1
#
_cell.length_a   1.000
_cell.length_b   1.000
_cell.length_c   1.000
_cell.angle_alpha   90.00
_cell.angle_beta   90.00
_cell.angle_gamma   90.00
#
_symmetry.space_group_name_H-M   'P 1'
#
loop_
_entity.id
_entity.type
_entity.pdbx_description
1 polymer ?
#
loop_
_entity_poly.entity_id
_entity_poly.type
_entity_poly.pdbx_seq_one_letter_code
_entity_poly.pdbx_strand_id
1 'polypeptide(L)'
;RKFAQFAKLPVLDPAGPREAWAMAGWAFELSERLGLPVILRPTTRTCHARQGVETGIETPVPGKPAGFLKSPSWVILPGLTARRHPWLNRQQEEARALFEPSAFNELIVDETSDLGIIAGGVAYNYVREVLPLAGLGASVLKVGTPYPLPHGPVRKMLARCRRILVVEEQEPVIEDQVIALAWRECAAAAVSGKHDQVVPREGELNVEKVRAVIARFLGREEPAAAPVPSLELPVRSPVLCAGCPHRASFYIFKKAAEGTDAVFTGDIGCYTLGAAPPLAAVDTCLCMGASITVATGLHRVEPGRRQVAFLGDSTFFHTGIPGLINAVYNRADITVVVLDNRTTAMTGHQPHPGLSRTAMGPARTSLDIARLARACGVELVREVDPYDLQAGREAAGEALFHPGPAVVIMRRDCALLAEKATPYTVNAQDCAGCGACVEELGCPAIGRADDAVYITADCIGCGVCAQICPAGAIRRAGE
;
A
#
# COMPACT_ATOMS: atom_id res chain seq x y z
N ARG A 1 7.58 5.04 11.17
CA ARG A 1 8.46 5.55 12.25
C ARG A 1 7.67 5.82 13.56
N LYS A 2 6.62 6.66 13.58
CA LYS A 2 5.84 6.94 14.81
C LYS A 2 5.27 5.69 15.52
N PHE A 3 4.72 4.72 14.79
CA PHE A 3 4.30 3.43 15.39
C PHE A 3 5.45 2.67 16.06
N ALA A 4 6.65 2.74 15.48
CA ALA A 4 7.84 2.11 16.06
C ALA A 4 8.25 2.79 17.35
N GLN A 5 8.19 4.13 17.40
CA GLN A 5 8.44 4.91 18.60
C GLN A 5 7.44 4.55 19.71
N PHE A 6 6.15 4.46 19.38
CA PHE A 6 5.11 4.02 20.31
C PHE A 6 5.39 2.60 20.84
N ALA A 7 5.76 1.66 19.95
CA ALA A 7 6.03 0.28 20.29
C ALA A 7 7.44 0.02 20.85
N LYS A 8 8.32 1.04 20.90
CA LYS A 8 9.74 0.92 21.26
C LYS A 8 10.49 -0.11 20.40
N LEU A 9 10.28 -0.08 19.08
CA LEU A 9 10.92 -1.01 18.14
C LEU A 9 11.97 -0.30 17.28
N PRO A 10 13.15 -0.90 17.07
CA PRO A 10 14.16 -0.36 16.15
C PRO A 10 13.64 -0.26 14.71
N VAL A 11 14.08 0.77 14.00
CA VAL A 11 13.70 1.06 12.61
C VAL A 11 14.93 1.17 11.72
N LEU A 12 14.85 0.54 10.55
CA LEU A 12 15.79 0.68 9.45
C LEU A 12 15.07 1.37 8.27
N ASP A 13 15.64 2.46 7.75
CA ASP A 13 15.09 3.26 6.65
C ASP A 13 16.10 3.31 5.49
N PRO A 14 15.95 2.44 4.47
CA PRO A 14 16.90 2.38 3.36
C PRO A 14 16.78 3.59 2.43
N ALA A 15 17.92 4.11 1.98
CA ALA A 15 17.98 5.17 0.97
C ALA A 15 17.73 4.65 -0.46
N GLY A 16 17.91 3.35 -0.71
CA GLY A 16 17.71 2.75 -2.04
C GLY A 16 17.56 1.23 -2.02
N PRO A 17 17.27 0.58 -3.16
CA PRO A 17 17.05 -0.86 -3.24
C PRO A 17 18.22 -1.71 -2.71
N ARG A 18 19.48 -1.30 -2.98
CA ARG A 18 20.66 -2.00 -2.45
C ARG A 18 20.73 -1.95 -0.92
N GLU A 19 20.50 -0.79 -0.31
CA GLU A 19 20.44 -0.69 1.15
C GLU A 19 19.26 -1.48 1.71
N ALA A 20 18.09 -1.47 1.05
CA ALA A 20 16.94 -2.26 1.50
C ALA A 20 17.26 -3.75 1.57
N TRP A 21 17.99 -4.28 0.58
CA TRP A 21 18.48 -5.66 0.58
C TRP A 21 19.44 -5.94 1.75
N ALA A 22 20.45 -5.08 1.95
CA ALA A 22 21.42 -5.25 3.03
C ALA A 22 20.81 -5.12 4.42
N MET A 23 19.93 -4.13 4.61
CA MET A 23 19.20 -3.89 5.86
C MET A 23 18.24 -5.02 6.18
N ALA A 24 17.65 -5.70 5.19
CA ALA A 24 16.80 -6.86 5.43
C ALA A 24 17.58 -8.01 6.11
N GLY A 25 18.80 -8.30 5.64
CA GLY A 25 19.69 -9.26 6.30
C GLY A 25 20.06 -8.83 7.72
N TRP A 26 20.50 -7.58 7.87
CA TRP A 26 20.89 -7.04 9.18
C TRP A 26 19.73 -6.97 10.19
N ALA A 27 18.49 -6.78 9.72
CA ALA A 27 17.31 -6.76 10.58
C ALA A 27 17.12 -8.07 11.35
N PHE A 28 17.44 -9.22 10.74
CA PHE A 28 17.38 -10.51 11.44
C PHE A 28 18.43 -10.60 12.54
N GLU A 29 19.69 -10.28 12.23
CA GLU A 29 20.77 -10.27 13.22
C GLU A 29 20.47 -9.31 14.39
N LEU A 30 19.96 -8.12 14.07
CA LEU A 30 19.57 -7.12 15.06
C LEU A 30 18.41 -7.63 15.93
N SER A 31 17.42 -8.28 15.32
CA SER A 31 16.30 -8.88 16.05
C SER A 31 16.74 -9.97 17.01
N GLU A 32 17.68 -10.81 16.60
CA GLU A 32 18.23 -11.89 17.45
C GLU A 32 19.04 -11.34 18.61
N ARG A 33 19.83 -10.29 18.39
CA ARG A 33 20.63 -9.64 19.44
C ARG A 33 19.77 -8.93 20.47
N LEU A 34 18.75 -8.18 20.02
CA LEU A 34 17.89 -7.38 20.90
C LEU A 34 16.73 -8.18 21.51
N GLY A 35 16.37 -9.32 20.91
CA GLY A 35 15.13 -10.01 21.24
C GLY A 35 13.88 -9.15 20.96
N LEU A 36 13.96 -8.26 19.98
CA LEU A 36 12.87 -7.36 19.56
C LEU A 36 12.61 -7.48 18.06
N PRO A 37 11.35 -7.36 17.60
CA PRO A 37 11.08 -7.16 16.18
C PRO A 37 11.75 -5.89 15.65
N VAL A 38 12.26 -5.96 14.44
CA VAL A 38 12.86 -4.82 13.72
C VAL A 38 11.96 -4.41 12.57
N ILE A 39 11.72 -3.10 12.42
CA ILE A 39 10.91 -2.56 11.33
C ILE A 39 11.84 -2.09 10.21
N LEU A 40 11.84 -2.80 9.09
CA LEU A 40 12.39 -2.28 7.83
C LEU A 40 11.31 -1.44 7.13
N ARG A 41 11.58 -0.15 6.91
CA ARG A 41 10.62 0.80 6.37
C ARG A 41 11.15 1.47 5.10
N PRO A 42 10.94 0.88 3.91
CA PRO A 42 11.19 1.58 2.65
C PRO A 42 10.11 2.63 2.36
N THR A 43 10.45 3.62 1.52
CA THR A 43 9.49 4.58 0.95
C THR A 43 9.00 4.11 -0.42
N THR A 44 7.93 4.72 -0.94
CA THR A 44 7.40 4.47 -2.29
C THR A 44 8.52 4.51 -3.34
N ARG A 45 9.35 5.56 -3.38
CA ARG A 45 10.46 5.65 -4.35
C ARG A 45 11.49 4.56 -4.18
N THR A 46 11.79 4.15 -2.96
CA THR A 46 12.67 3.01 -2.71
C THR A 46 12.07 1.71 -3.29
N CYS A 47 10.76 1.49 -3.10
CA CYS A 47 10.07 0.28 -3.59
C CYS A 47 9.88 0.24 -5.11
N HIS A 48 9.76 1.40 -5.77
CA HIS A 48 9.56 1.51 -7.22
C HIS A 48 10.86 1.74 -8.01
N ALA A 49 12.01 1.74 -7.36
CA ALA A 49 13.32 1.80 -7.99
C ALA A 49 13.89 0.40 -8.23
N ARG A 50 14.86 0.31 -9.15
CA ARG A 50 15.63 -0.91 -9.42
C ARG A 50 17.12 -0.59 -9.36
N GLN A 51 17.88 -1.50 -8.78
CA GLN A 51 19.33 -1.40 -8.70
C GLN A 51 19.92 -2.81 -8.78
N GLY A 52 21.04 -2.96 -9.50
CA GLY A 52 21.81 -4.20 -9.43
C GLY A 52 22.36 -4.39 -8.02
N VAL A 53 22.17 -5.58 -7.46
CA VAL A 53 22.70 -5.97 -6.15
C VAL A 53 23.57 -7.21 -6.34
N GLU A 54 24.75 -7.18 -5.73
CA GLU A 54 25.61 -8.36 -5.65
C GLU A 54 25.10 -9.22 -4.51
N THR A 55 24.41 -10.31 -4.87
CA THR A 55 24.13 -11.38 -3.93
C THR A 55 25.37 -12.27 -3.89
N GLY A 56 25.95 -12.51 -2.71
CA GLY A 56 27.03 -13.49 -2.59
C GLY A 56 26.66 -14.83 -3.23
N ILE A 57 27.66 -15.62 -3.62
CA ILE A 57 27.46 -16.90 -4.34
C ILE A 57 26.70 -17.92 -3.47
N GLU A 58 26.82 -17.81 -2.15
CA GLU A 58 26.17 -18.72 -1.21
C GLU A 58 24.89 -18.13 -0.64
N THR A 59 23.78 -18.84 -0.83
CA THR A 59 22.58 -18.63 -0.02
C THR A 59 22.88 -19.16 1.37
N PRO A 60 22.82 -18.34 2.45
CA PRO A 60 23.06 -18.84 3.79
C PRO A 60 22.12 -20.01 4.07
N VAL A 61 22.66 -21.17 4.42
CA VAL A 61 21.84 -22.29 4.89
C VAL A 61 21.29 -21.87 6.25
N PRO A 62 19.96 -21.74 6.42
CA PRO A 62 19.41 -21.37 7.72
C PRO A 62 19.88 -22.39 8.77
N GLY A 63 20.45 -21.89 9.86
CA GLY A 63 20.78 -22.73 11.00
C GLY A 63 19.53 -23.42 11.53
N LYS A 64 19.68 -24.59 12.16
CA LYS A 64 18.56 -25.24 12.83
C LYS A 64 18.07 -24.31 13.96
N PRO A 65 16.80 -23.87 13.96
CA PRO A 65 16.31 -23.00 15.03
C PRO A 65 16.35 -23.73 16.37
N ALA A 66 16.67 -22.99 17.43
CA ALA A 66 16.71 -23.53 18.80
C ALA A 66 15.34 -24.08 19.29
N GLY A 67 14.26 -23.75 18.58
CA GLY A 67 12.90 -24.15 18.90
C GLY A 67 12.25 -23.27 19.97
N PHE A 68 11.00 -23.56 20.29
CA PHE A 68 10.26 -22.82 21.31
C PHE A 68 10.69 -23.25 22.72
N LEU A 69 11.33 -22.34 23.45
CA LEU A 69 11.68 -22.53 24.85
C LEU A 69 10.50 -22.11 25.73
N LYS A 70 9.82 -23.09 26.36
CA LYS A 70 8.72 -22.82 27.31
C LYS A 70 9.25 -21.96 28.46
N SER A 71 8.63 -20.80 28.67
CA SER A 71 9.05 -19.84 29.69
C SER A 71 7.84 -19.00 30.15
N PRO A 72 7.74 -18.64 31.44
CA PRO A 72 6.73 -17.68 31.89
C PRO A 72 6.94 -16.29 31.26
N SER A 73 8.09 -16.04 30.62
CA SER A 73 8.38 -14.76 29.97
C SER A 73 7.54 -14.46 28.73
N TRP A 74 6.85 -15.45 28.16
CA TRP A 74 5.95 -15.27 27.02
C TRP A 74 4.57 -14.70 27.42
N VAL A 75 4.21 -14.71 28.70
CA VAL A 75 2.90 -14.26 29.18
C VAL A 75 3.07 -13.00 30.04
N ILE A 76 2.78 -11.85 29.43
CA ILE A 76 2.96 -10.54 30.06
C ILE A 76 1.83 -10.27 31.07
N LEU A 77 1.95 -10.83 32.28
CA LEU A 77 1.13 -10.50 33.45
C LEU A 77 1.71 -9.28 34.21
N PRO A 78 0.95 -8.62 35.11
CA PRO A 78 1.39 -7.38 35.77
C PRO A 78 2.79 -7.45 36.42
N GLY A 79 3.10 -8.53 37.15
CA GLY A 79 4.41 -8.72 37.78
C GLY A 79 5.57 -8.85 36.78
N LEU A 80 5.33 -9.49 35.62
CA LEU A 80 6.33 -9.57 34.55
C LEU A 80 6.45 -8.23 33.81
N THR A 81 5.34 -7.52 33.60
CA THR A 81 5.32 -6.19 32.97
C THR A 81 6.25 -5.22 33.69
N ALA A 82 6.15 -5.16 35.03
CA ALA A 82 7.01 -4.32 35.86
C ALA A 82 8.51 -4.64 35.69
N ARG A 83 8.86 -5.90 35.40
CA ARG A 83 10.25 -6.36 35.18
C ARG A 83 10.70 -6.19 33.73
N ARG A 84 9.80 -6.41 32.77
CA ARG A 84 10.10 -6.37 31.32
C ARG A 84 10.11 -4.96 30.75
N HIS A 85 9.34 -4.03 31.31
CA HIS A 85 9.36 -2.65 30.82
C HIS A 85 10.74 -1.96 30.99
N PRO A 86 11.44 -2.08 32.14
CA PRO A 86 12.83 -1.61 32.26
C PRO A 86 13.79 -2.31 31.28
N TRP A 87 13.60 -3.60 31.01
CA TRP A 87 14.38 -4.31 29.98
C TRP A 87 14.13 -3.72 28.60
N LEU A 88 12.89 -3.50 28.19
CA LEU A 88 12.54 -2.90 26.90
C LEU A 88 13.14 -1.49 26.74
N ASN A 89 13.18 -0.70 27.82
CA ASN A 89 13.84 0.60 27.82
C ASN A 89 15.35 0.48 27.63
N ARG A 90 16.01 -0.50 28.27
CA ARG A 90 17.43 -0.79 28.03
C ARG A 90 17.70 -1.25 26.59
N GLN A 91 16.79 -2.03 26.00
CA GLN A 91 16.91 -2.45 24.60
C GLN A 91 16.93 -1.26 23.62
N GLN A 92 16.31 -0.13 23.95
CA GLN A 92 16.44 1.09 23.12
C GLN A 92 17.88 1.62 23.15
N GLU A 93 18.54 1.58 24.31
CA GLU A 93 19.94 2.01 24.44
C GLU A 93 20.90 1.02 23.77
N GLU A 94 20.64 -0.29 23.89
CA GLU A 94 21.39 -1.34 23.18
C GLU A 94 21.24 -1.20 21.66
N ALA A 95 20.02 -0.96 21.17
CA ALA A 95 19.77 -0.70 19.75
C ALA A 95 20.53 0.53 19.26
N ARG A 96 20.47 1.64 20.02
CA ARG A 96 21.25 2.85 19.70
C ARG A 96 22.75 2.54 19.63
N ALA A 97 23.30 1.80 20.58
CA ALA A 97 24.71 1.43 20.60
C ALA A 97 25.12 0.59 19.37
N LEU A 98 24.25 -0.28 18.87
CA LEU A 98 24.46 -1.03 17.62
C LEU A 98 24.33 -0.13 16.37
N PHE A 99 23.60 0.98 16.45
CA PHE A 99 23.41 1.93 15.36
C PHE A 99 24.54 2.95 15.23
N GLU A 100 25.20 3.30 16.34
CA GLU A 100 26.34 4.24 16.37
C GLU A 100 27.45 3.88 15.35
N PRO A 101 27.95 2.63 15.26
CA PRO A 101 28.97 2.25 14.29
C PRO A 101 28.40 1.74 12.96
N SER A 102 27.09 1.79 12.76
CA SER A 102 26.46 1.20 11.58
C SER A 102 26.84 1.95 10.31
N ALA A 103 27.23 1.21 9.26
CA ALA A 103 27.52 1.76 7.93
C ALA A 103 26.30 2.42 7.25
N PHE A 104 25.09 2.21 7.80
CA PHE A 104 23.88 2.87 7.33
C PHE A 104 23.72 4.30 7.86
N ASN A 105 24.55 4.73 8.82
CA ASN A 105 24.64 6.10 9.26
C ASN A 105 26.00 6.68 8.87
N GLU A 106 26.00 7.71 8.04
CA GLU A 106 27.23 8.23 7.44
C GLU A 106 27.26 9.75 7.60
N LEU A 107 28.30 10.25 8.26
CA LEU A 107 28.56 11.68 8.40
C LEU A 107 29.68 12.08 7.44
N ILE A 108 29.33 12.87 6.43
CA ILE A 108 30.28 13.54 5.54
C ILE A 108 30.48 14.94 6.08
N VAL A 109 31.70 15.27 6.49
CA VAL A 109 32.03 16.58 7.06
C VAL A 109 32.52 17.52 5.97
N ASP A 110 31.96 18.71 5.93
CA ASP A 110 32.51 19.83 5.18
C ASP A 110 33.37 20.69 6.12
N GLU A 111 34.65 20.80 5.80
CA GLU A 111 35.59 21.53 6.66
C GLU A 111 35.43 23.06 6.57
N THR A 112 34.72 23.55 5.56
CA THR A 112 34.63 24.97 5.18
C THR A 112 33.27 25.60 5.50
N SER A 113 32.28 24.79 5.89
CA SER A 113 30.90 25.21 6.10
C SER A 113 30.41 24.92 7.52
N ASP A 114 29.63 25.85 8.09
CA ASP A 114 28.92 25.67 9.36
C ASP A 114 27.46 25.21 9.18
N LEU A 115 27.11 24.84 7.94
CA LEU A 115 25.82 24.27 7.55
C LEU A 115 25.83 22.75 7.73
N GLY A 116 24.84 22.23 8.46
CA GLY A 116 24.57 20.80 8.60
C GLY A 116 23.25 20.41 7.95
N ILE A 117 23.21 19.25 7.30
CA ILE A 117 21.97 18.64 6.81
C ILE A 117 21.89 17.21 7.33
N ILE A 118 20.81 16.87 8.03
CA ILE A 118 20.52 15.51 8.49
C ILE A 118 19.39 14.96 7.62
N ALA A 119 19.62 13.86 6.91
CA ALA A 119 18.64 13.32 5.98
C ALA A 119 18.42 11.81 6.17
N GLY A 120 17.15 11.40 6.25
CA GLY A 120 16.77 10.01 6.53
C GLY A 120 16.24 9.24 5.31
N GLY A 121 16.74 8.02 5.09
CA GLY A 121 16.31 7.17 3.97
C GLY A 121 16.48 7.86 2.61
N VAL A 122 15.47 7.78 1.73
CA VAL A 122 15.56 8.30 0.35
C VAL A 122 15.84 9.81 0.28
N ALA A 123 15.45 10.58 1.30
CA ALA A 123 15.69 12.02 1.35
C ALA A 123 17.19 12.38 1.29
N TYR A 124 18.06 11.48 1.75
CA TYR A 124 19.51 11.63 1.62
C TYR A 124 19.94 11.76 0.15
N ASN A 125 19.38 10.96 -0.75
CA ASN A 125 19.74 11.00 -2.17
C ASN A 125 19.37 12.35 -2.80
N TYR A 126 18.20 12.90 -2.44
CA TYR A 126 17.79 14.22 -2.92
C TYR A 126 18.75 15.32 -2.46
N VAL A 127 19.16 15.30 -1.17
CA VAL A 127 20.15 16.25 -0.65
C VAL A 127 21.48 16.11 -1.39
N ARG A 128 21.97 14.88 -1.60
CA ARG A 128 23.22 14.61 -2.31
C ARG A 128 23.22 15.07 -3.76
N GLU A 129 22.06 15.06 -4.42
CA GLU A 129 21.90 15.57 -5.78
C GLU A 129 21.84 17.11 -5.81
N VAL A 130 21.14 17.72 -4.85
CA VAL A 130 20.95 19.18 -4.80
C VAL A 130 22.23 19.94 -4.44
N LEU A 131 23.04 19.45 -3.50
CA LEU A 131 24.21 20.19 -3.01
C LEU A 131 25.21 20.58 -4.12
N PRO A 132 25.65 19.67 -5.01
CA PRO A 132 26.52 20.02 -6.13
C PRO A 132 25.84 20.97 -7.14
N LEU A 133 24.56 20.75 -7.45
CA LEU A 133 23.79 21.60 -8.37
C LEU A 133 23.66 23.03 -7.87
N ALA A 134 23.57 23.21 -6.55
CA ALA A 134 23.50 24.52 -5.91
C ALA A 134 24.88 25.14 -5.61
N GLY A 135 25.99 24.45 -5.91
CA GLY A 135 27.34 24.89 -5.56
C GLY A 135 27.53 25.12 -4.06
N LEU A 136 26.87 24.31 -3.22
CA LEU A 136 26.79 24.52 -1.78
C LEU A 136 27.60 23.47 -1.01
N GLY A 137 28.50 23.94 -0.14
CA GLY A 137 29.18 23.12 0.85
C GLY A 137 28.35 22.93 2.13
N ALA A 138 28.21 21.70 2.59
CA ALA A 138 27.47 21.35 3.80
C ALA A 138 27.97 20.03 4.38
N SER A 139 28.00 19.94 5.72
CA SER A 139 28.15 18.65 6.39
C SER A 139 26.83 17.88 6.27
N VAL A 140 26.87 16.61 5.84
CA VAL A 140 25.67 15.79 5.60
C VAL A 140 25.71 14.52 6.44
N LEU A 141 24.68 14.30 7.25
CA LEU A 141 24.45 13.05 7.97
C LEU A 141 23.33 12.25 7.29
N LYS A 142 23.68 11.11 6.69
CA LYS A 142 22.72 10.07 6.32
C LYS A 142 22.26 9.34 7.56
N VAL A 143 20.96 9.20 7.75
CA VAL A 143 20.34 8.43 8.84
C VAL A 143 19.59 7.24 8.24
N GLY A 144 20.21 6.07 8.30
CA GLY A 144 19.59 4.79 7.93
C GLY A 144 18.89 4.12 9.11
N THR A 145 19.14 4.56 10.35
CA THR A 145 18.50 4.03 11.57
C THR A 145 17.79 5.15 12.34
N PRO A 146 16.60 5.58 11.90
CA PRO A 146 15.97 6.80 12.41
C PRO A 146 15.40 6.66 13.83
N TYR A 147 15.21 5.44 14.32
CA TYR A 147 14.70 5.23 15.67
C TYR A 147 15.20 3.90 16.27
N PRO A 148 15.77 3.91 17.48
CA PRO A 148 16.27 5.11 18.19
C PRO A 148 17.39 5.79 17.39
N LEU A 149 17.44 7.13 17.37
CA LEU A 149 18.47 7.87 16.65
C LEU A 149 19.87 7.67 17.29
N PRO A 150 20.94 7.42 16.50
CA PRO A 150 22.31 7.40 17.02
C PRO A 150 22.75 8.81 17.40
N HIS A 151 23.23 8.99 18.63
CA HIS A 151 23.57 10.30 19.18
C HIS A 151 24.96 10.76 18.76
N GLY A 152 25.93 9.86 18.55
CA GLY A 152 27.31 10.21 18.24
C GLY A 152 27.46 11.09 16.99
N PRO A 153 26.98 10.64 15.80
CA PRO A 153 27.02 11.45 14.58
C PRO A 153 26.25 12.77 14.71
N VAL A 154 25.12 12.77 15.42
CA VAL A 154 24.30 13.97 15.63
C VAL A 154 25.02 14.97 16.54
N ARG A 155 25.66 14.52 17.62
CA ARG A 155 26.49 15.36 18.50
C ARG A 155 27.65 16.00 17.74
N LYS A 156 28.33 15.24 16.87
CA LYS A 156 29.37 15.78 15.99
C LYS A 156 28.83 16.89 15.09
N MET A 157 27.64 16.68 14.52
CA MET A 157 26.96 17.71 13.72
C MET A 157 26.61 18.95 14.57
N LEU A 158 26.01 18.76 15.75
CA LEU A 158 25.61 19.83 16.67
C LEU A 158 26.80 20.65 17.20
N ALA A 159 27.95 20.02 17.40
CA ALA A 159 29.15 20.70 17.86
C ALA A 159 29.82 21.53 16.76
N ARG A 160 29.67 21.12 15.49
CA ARG A 160 30.34 21.75 14.35
C ARG A 160 29.49 22.81 13.66
N CYS A 161 28.22 22.51 13.46
CA CYS A 161 27.33 23.32 12.62
C CYS A 161 26.55 24.31 13.48
N ARG A 162 26.40 25.54 13.00
CA ARG A 162 25.52 26.55 13.65
C ARG A 162 24.08 26.41 13.21
N ARG A 163 23.86 25.86 12.04
CA ARG A 163 22.55 25.74 11.41
C ARG A 163 22.39 24.34 10.86
N ILE A 164 21.36 23.63 11.31
CA ILE A 164 21.08 22.25 10.93
C ILE A 164 19.68 22.17 10.32
N LEU A 165 19.60 21.61 9.12
CA LEU A 165 18.34 21.29 8.47
C LEU A 165 18.08 19.79 8.53
N VAL A 166 16.93 19.37 9.04
CA VAL A 166 16.50 17.97 9.06
C VAL A 166 15.54 17.71 7.90
N VAL A 167 15.95 16.90 6.93
CA VAL A 167 15.16 16.54 5.74
C VAL A 167 14.71 15.09 5.84
N GLU A 168 13.44 14.86 6.18
CA GLU A 168 12.88 13.52 6.31
C GLU A 168 11.49 13.35 5.68
N GLU A 169 11.20 12.12 5.25
CA GLU A 169 9.91 11.72 4.70
C GLU A 169 8.85 11.53 5.80
N GLN A 170 7.60 11.89 5.48
CA GLN A 170 6.44 11.79 6.37
C GLN A 170 6.56 12.64 7.64
N GLU A 171 6.57 12.01 8.82
CA GLU A 171 6.47 12.64 10.14
C GLU A 171 7.85 12.93 10.76
N PRO A 172 8.00 14.00 11.56
CA PRO A 172 9.29 14.49 12.08
C PRO A 172 9.87 13.59 13.20
N VAL A 173 10.29 12.36 12.91
CA VAL A 173 10.81 11.45 13.95
C VAL A 173 12.30 11.67 14.19
N ILE A 174 13.08 11.96 13.15
CA ILE A 174 14.50 12.32 13.28
C ILE A 174 14.59 13.71 13.89
N GLU A 175 13.83 14.68 13.37
CA GLU A 175 13.81 16.06 13.85
C GLU A 175 13.47 16.16 15.34
N ASP A 176 12.41 15.47 15.79
CA ASP A 176 12.03 15.43 17.22
C ASP A 176 13.20 14.99 18.12
N GLN A 177 13.94 13.95 17.69
CA GLN A 177 15.07 13.41 18.45
C GLN A 177 16.30 14.32 18.39
N VAL A 178 16.55 14.98 17.25
CA VAL A 178 17.65 15.95 17.10
C VAL A 178 17.39 17.17 17.98
N ILE A 179 16.18 17.73 17.98
CA ILE A 179 15.80 18.87 18.83
C ILE A 179 15.95 18.50 20.31
N ALA A 180 15.43 17.33 20.71
CA ALA A 180 15.54 16.87 22.09
C ALA A 180 17.02 16.70 22.52
N LEU A 181 17.88 16.19 21.64
CA LEU A 181 19.30 16.03 21.92
C LEU A 181 20.02 17.39 21.97
N ALA A 182 19.76 18.28 21.01
CA ALA A 182 20.31 19.64 20.97
C ALA A 182 19.99 20.40 22.25
N TRP A 183 18.74 20.33 22.72
CA TRP A 183 18.32 20.95 23.97
C TRP A 183 19.04 20.36 25.19
N ARG A 184 19.11 19.03 25.30
CA ARG A 184 19.77 18.34 26.42
C ARG A 184 21.27 18.64 26.53
N GLU A 185 21.92 18.86 25.40
CA GLU A 185 23.35 19.15 25.31
C GLU A 185 23.64 20.67 25.34
N CYS A 186 22.61 21.51 25.49
CA CYS A 186 22.72 22.97 25.39
C CYS A 186 23.45 23.42 24.10
N ALA A 187 23.19 22.73 22.98
CA ALA A 187 23.83 23.02 21.71
C ALA A 187 23.40 24.39 21.18
N ALA A 188 24.36 25.17 20.68
CA ALA A 188 24.09 26.49 20.07
C ALA A 188 23.48 26.39 18.66
N ALA A 189 23.46 25.19 18.08
CA ALA A 189 22.97 24.96 16.72
C ALA A 189 21.45 25.19 16.63
N ALA A 190 21.03 26.02 15.67
CA ALA A 190 19.62 26.14 15.30
C ALA A 190 19.21 24.95 14.44
N VAL A 191 18.15 24.24 14.85
CA VAL A 191 17.60 23.09 14.13
C VAL A 191 16.30 23.50 13.45
N SER A 192 16.24 23.31 12.14
CA SER A 192 15.09 23.58 11.26
C SER A 192 14.63 22.32 10.56
N GLY A 193 13.36 22.25 10.16
CA GLY A 193 12.76 21.06 9.62
C GLY A 193 11.27 21.24 9.29
N LYS A 194 10.44 20.31 9.74
CA LYS A 194 8.99 20.37 9.54
C LYS A 194 8.30 21.24 10.58
N HIS A 195 8.84 21.37 11.80
CA HIS A 195 8.20 22.16 12.86
C HIS A 195 8.19 23.66 12.57
N ASP A 196 9.20 24.17 11.86
CA ASP A 196 9.28 25.56 11.39
C ASP A 196 8.85 25.72 9.91
N GLN A 197 8.23 24.67 9.33
CA GLN A 197 7.68 24.65 7.96
C GLN A 197 8.72 24.90 6.84
N VAL A 198 10.01 24.83 7.15
CA VAL A 198 11.07 24.89 6.13
C VAL A 198 10.98 23.67 5.22
N VAL A 199 10.77 22.49 5.80
CA VAL A 199 10.49 21.23 5.11
C VAL A 199 8.98 20.97 5.13
N PRO A 200 8.33 20.70 4.00
CA PRO A 200 6.90 20.39 4.00
C PRO A 200 6.63 19.08 4.75
N ARG A 201 5.52 19.04 5.50
CA ARG A 201 5.04 17.80 6.13
C ARG A 201 4.24 16.96 5.13
N GLU A 202 3.59 17.62 4.18
CA GLU A 202 2.67 17.04 3.22
C GLU A 202 3.34 16.66 1.90
N GLY A 203 2.87 15.54 1.34
CA GLY A 203 3.36 15.02 0.07
C GLY A 203 4.76 14.40 0.16
N GLU A 204 5.19 13.84 -0.97
CA GLU A 204 6.50 13.20 -1.12
C GLU A 204 7.58 14.25 -1.43
N LEU A 205 8.78 14.11 -0.86
CA LEU A 205 9.93 14.93 -1.24
C LEU A 205 10.49 14.45 -2.58
N ASN A 206 11.11 15.39 -3.30
CA ASN A 206 11.86 15.12 -4.51
C ASN A 206 13.00 16.14 -4.62
N VAL A 207 13.86 16.01 -5.64
CA VAL A 207 15.01 16.89 -5.85
C VAL A 207 14.59 18.36 -5.93
N GLU A 208 13.53 18.67 -6.68
CA GLU A 208 13.01 20.03 -6.85
C GLU A 208 12.53 20.64 -5.52
N LYS A 209 11.74 19.89 -4.74
CA LYS A 209 11.28 20.33 -3.43
C LYS A 209 12.44 20.51 -2.47
N VAL A 210 13.39 19.58 -2.43
CA VAL A 210 14.57 19.70 -1.54
C VAL A 210 15.44 20.89 -1.95
N ARG A 211 15.56 21.20 -3.24
CA ARG A 211 16.21 22.43 -3.71
C ARG A 211 15.54 23.69 -3.17
N ALA A 212 14.21 23.76 -3.26
CA ALA A 212 13.43 24.88 -2.71
C ALA A 212 13.57 24.99 -1.19
N VAL A 213 13.50 23.85 -0.48
CA VAL A 213 13.72 23.76 0.97
C VAL A 213 15.09 24.31 1.37
N ILE A 214 16.17 23.90 0.68
CA ILE A 214 17.52 24.37 0.98
C ILE A 214 17.66 25.87 0.68
N ALA A 215 17.12 26.36 -0.44
CA ALA A 215 17.12 27.79 -0.77
C ALA A 215 16.41 28.62 0.31
N ARG A 216 15.20 28.21 0.69
CA ARG A 216 14.40 28.82 1.76
C ARG A 216 15.13 28.81 3.09
N PHE A 217 15.72 27.67 3.47
CA PHE A 217 16.50 27.56 4.69
C PHE A 217 17.61 28.61 4.70
N LEU A 218 18.35 28.75 3.60
CA LEU A 218 19.45 29.72 3.47
C LEU A 218 19.00 31.18 3.35
N GLY A 219 17.69 31.47 3.29
CA GLY A 219 17.18 32.81 3.02
C GLY A 219 17.54 33.30 1.61
N ARG A 220 17.76 32.38 0.66
CA ARG A 220 17.99 32.69 -0.74
C ARG A 220 16.66 32.69 -1.48
N GLU A 221 16.57 33.46 -2.55
CA GLU A 221 15.44 33.35 -3.47
C GLU A 221 15.32 31.92 -3.97
N GLU A 222 14.11 31.38 -3.95
CA GLU A 222 13.84 30.09 -4.56
C GLU A 222 14.23 30.21 -6.05
N PRO A 223 15.13 29.36 -6.57
CA PRO A 223 15.42 29.38 -8.00
C PRO A 223 14.09 29.18 -8.72
N ALA A 224 13.69 30.17 -9.53
CA ALA A 224 12.46 30.09 -10.30
C ALA A 224 12.42 28.73 -10.98
N ALA A 225 11.38 27.94 -10.70
CA ALA A 225 11.17 26.72 -11.44
C ALA A 225 11.20 27.11 -12.91
N ALA A 226 12.12 26.50 -13.68
CA ALA A 226 12.10 26.70 -15.13
C ALA A 226 10.66 26.45 -15.57
N PRO A 227 10.01 27.37 -16.30
CA PRO A 227 8.63 27.20 -16.70
C PRO A 227 8.56 25.88 -17.46
N VAL A 228 8.03 24.85 -16.80
CA VAL A 228 7.70 23.60 -17.44
C VAL A 228 6.56 23.98 -18.36
N PRO A 229 6.71 23.85 -19.70
CA PRO A 229 5.57 24.04 -20.58
C PRO A 229 4.44 23.21 -20.01
N SER A 230 3.28 23.82 -19.75
CA SER A 230 2.11 23.06 -19.31
C SER A 230 1.66 22.19 -20.48
N LEU A 231 2.36 21.09 -20.68
CA LEU A 231 1.84 19.97 -21.40
C LEU A 231 0.65 19.52 -20.57
N GLU A 232 -0.55 19.74 -21.09
CA GLU A 232 -1.75 19.07 -20.61
C GLU A 232 -1.51 17.57 -20.84
N LEU A 233 -0.86 16.94 -19.86
CA LEU A 233 -0.66 15.51 -19.88
C LEU A 233 -2.01 14.85 -19.59
N PRO A 234 -2.40 13.81 -20.34
CA PRO A 234 -3.62 13.09 -20.06
C PRO A 234 -3.57 12.55 -18.63
N VAL A 235 -4.62 12.81 -17.85
CA VAL A 235 -4.75 12.33 -16.48
C VAL A 235 -4.77 10.80 -16.50
N ARG A 236 -3.75 10.19 -15.90
CA ARG A 236 -3.68 8.73 -15.75
C ARG A 236 -4.37 8.33 -14.45
N SER A 237 -5.69 8.33 -14.48
CA SER A 237 -6.49 7.86 -13.34
C SER A 237 -6.13 6.40 -13.01
N PRO A 238 -6.11 6.02 -11.73
CA PRO A 238 -5.87 4.65 -11.34
C PRO A 238 -7.08 3.80 -11.76
N VAL A 239 -6.88 2.95 -12.78
CA VAL A 239 -7.95 2.15 -13.39
C VAL A 239 -7.66 0.64 -13.29
N LEU A 240 -8.73 -0.16 -13.24
CA LEU A 240 -8.62 -1.61 -13.38
C LEU A 240 -8.06 -1.99 -14.75
N CYS A 241 -7.23 -3.03 -14.80
CA CYS A 241 -6.62 -3.57 -16.02
C CYS A 241 -7.67 -3.90 -17.11
N ALA A 242 -7.22 -3.94 -18.37
CA ALA A 242 -8.05 -4.40 -19.48
C ALA A 242 -8.59 -5.82 -19.19
N GLY A 243 -9.91 -5.96 -19.26
CA GLY A 243 -10.60 -7.20 -18.93
C GLY A 243 -10.48 -7.65 -17.47
N CYS A 244 -10.21 -6.78 -16.50
CA CYS A 244 -10.19 -7.19 -15.10
C CYS A 244 -11.55 -7.79 -14.65
N PRO A 245 -11.60 -8.97 -13.98
CA PRO A 245 -12.86 -9.56 -13.52
C PRO A 245 -13.61 -8.71 -12.50
N HIS A 246 -12.90 -7.93 -11.68
CA HIS A 246 -13.54 -7.02 -10.71
C HIS A 246 -14.39 -5.96 -11.40
N ARG A 247 -14.01 -5.52 -12.61
CA ARG A 247 -14.81 -4.55 -13.39
C ARG A 247 -16.19 -5.11 -13.71
N ALA A 248 -16.25 -6.39 -14.10
CA ALA A 248 -17.51 -7.06 -14.36
C ALA A 248 -18.31 -7.26 -13.08
N SER A 249 -17.66 -7.63 -11.96
CA SER A 249 -18.31 -7.69 -10.63
C SER A 249 -18.95 -6.36 -10.23
N PHE A 250 -18.22 -5.24 -10.33
CA PHE A 250 -18.76 -3.93 -10.01
C PHE A 250 -19.94 -3.56 -10.91
N TYR A 251 -19.82 -3.82 -12.22
CA TYR A 251 -20.92 -3.60 -13.16
C TYR A 251 -22.16 -4.42 -12.80
N ILE A 252 -22.00 -5.71 -12.48
CA ILE A 252 -23.08 -6.61 -12.06
C ILE A 252 -23.82 -6.07 -10.83
N PHE A 253 -23.09 -5.72 -9.77
CA PHE A 253 -23.70 -5.26 -8.52
C PHE A 253 -24.30 -3.86 -8.65
N LYS A 254 -23.68 -2.97 -9.42
CA LYS A 254 -24.27 -1.66 -9.76
C LYS A 254 -25.60 -1.84 -10.49
N LYS A 255 -25.66 -2.72 -11.48
CA LYS A 255 -26.87 -3.04 -12.24
C LYS A 255 -27.95 -3.69 -11.37
N ALA A 256 -27.58 -4.61 -10.49
CA ALA A 256 -28.52 -5.22 -9.55
C ALA A 256 -29.08 -4.24 -8.52
N ALA A 257 -28.33 -3.19 -8.18
CA ALA A 257 -28.73 -2.14 -7.25
C ALA A 257 -29.40 -0.94 -7.94
N GLU A 258 -29.63 -0.96 -9.26
CA GLU A 258 -30.32 0.12 -9.96
C GLU A 258 -31.71 0.38 -9.35
N GLY A 259 -32.05 1.65 -9.15
CA GLY A 259 -33.30 2.04 -8.49
C GLY A 259 -33.29 1.92 -6.95
N THR A 260 -32.15 1.54 -6.36
CA THR A 260 -31.94 1.57 -4.89
C THR A 260 -30.95 2.67 -4.50
N ASP A 261 -30.96 3.07 -3.24
CA ASP A 261 -29.94 3.94 -2.65
C ASP A 261 -28.87 3.09 -1.93
N ALA A 262 -28.31 2.07 -2.60
CA ALA A 262 -27.32 1.19 -1.99
C ALA A 262 -26.00 1.92 -1.70
N VAL A 263 -25.35 1.58 -0.59
CA VAL A 263 -23.97 2.01 -0.30
C VAL A 263 -23.02 0.84 -0.53
N PHE A 264 -21.93 1.13 -1.22
CA PHE A 264 -20.87 0.19 -1.53
C PHE A 264 -19.66 0.45 -0.64
N THR A 265 -19.44 -0.39 0.37
CA THR A 265 -18.22 -0.32 1.18
C THR A 265 -17.13 -1.15 0.53
N GLY A 266 -15.88 -0.67 0.57
CA GLY A 266 -14.73 -1.36 0.00
C GLY A 266 -13.57 -1.41 0.99
N ASP A 267 -12.62 -2.28 0.70
CA ASP A 267 -11.34 -2.34 1.41
C ASP A 267 -10.22 -1.64 0.61
N ILE A 268 -8.98 -1.68 1.09
CA ILE A 268 -7.79 -1.32 0.31
C ILE A 268 -7.28 -2.48 -0.59
N GLY A 269 -7.30 -2.29 -1.91
CA GLY A 269 -6.80 -3.26 -2.91
C GLY A 269 -7.21 -2.89 -4.34
N CYS A 270 -7.12 -3.83 -5.30
CA CYS A 270 -7.58 -3.58 -6.68
C CYS A 270 -9.04 -3.13 -6.73
N TYR A 271 -9.85 -3.62 -5.80
CA TYR A 271 -11.25 -3.26 -5.65
C TYR A 271 -11.46 -1.81 -5.21
N THR A 272 -10.50 -1.13 -4.59
CA THR A 272 -10.57 0.34 -4.35
C THR A 272 -10.67 1.12 -5.66
N LEU A 273 -10.12 0.59 -6.76
CA LEU A 273 -10.17 1.21 -8.09
C LEU A 273 -11.59 1.26 -8.66
N GLY A 274 -12.56 0.53 -8.07
CA GLY A 274 -13.97 0.63 -8.39
C GLY A 274 -14.61 1.97 -8.01
N ALA A 275 -13.95 2.79 -7.19
CA ALA A 275 -14.43 4.13 -6.79
C ALA A 275 -14.49 5.13 -7.96
N ALA A 276 -13.64 4.96 -8.97
CA ALA A 276 -13.58 5.88 -10.10
C ALA A 276 -14.76 5.66 -11.09
N PRO A 277 -15.25 6.72 -11.75
CA PRO A 277 -16.14 6.57 -12.90
C PRO A 277 -15.50 5.70 -14.01
N PRO A 278 -16.31 4.97 -14.79
CA PRO A 278 -17.78 4.92 -14.76
C PRO A 278 -18.36 3.94 -13.72
N LEU A 279 -17.52 3.16 -13.03
CA LEU A 279 -18.00 2.15 -12.08
C LEU A 279 -18.64 2.84 -10.87
N ALA A 280 -17.89 3.71 -10.18
CA ALA A 280 -18.36 4.40 -8.97
C ALA A 280 -19.08 3.45 -7.99
N ALA A 281 -18.45 2.30 -7.73
CA ALA A 281 -19.01 1.17 -6.98
C ALA A 281 -18.28 0.94 -5.65
N VAL A 282 -17.62 1.98 -5.11
CA VAL A 282 -16.98 1.98 -3.79
C VAL A 282 -17.07 3.40 -3.21
N ASP A 283 -17.91 3.56 -2.18
CA ASP A 283 -18.19 4.82 -1.50
C ASP A 283 -17.27 5.05 -0.28
N THR A 284 -16.77 3.97 0.32
CA THR A 284 -15.87 4.04 1.48
C THR A 284 -14.72 3.05 1.35
N CYS A 285 -13.53 3.42 1.81
CA CYS A 285 -12.37 2.54 1.89
C CYS A 285 -11.51 2.95 3.09
N LEU A 286 -11.21 2.02 4.00
CA LEU A 286 -10.40 2.29 5.19
C LEU A 286 -9.11 1.46 5.24
N CYS A 287 -9.23 0.14 5.42
CA CYS A 287 -8.10 -0.78 5.48
C CYS A 287 -8.53 -2.16 4.95
N MET A 288 -7.70 -3.19 5.09
CA MET A 288 -8.08 -4.55 4.70
C MET A 288 -9.09 -5.13 5.72
N GLY A 289 -10.25 -5.59 5.26
CA GLY A 289 -11.29 -6.25 6.05
C GLY A 289 -12.26 -5.32 6.78
N ALA A 290 -12.20 -4.01 6.53
CA ALA A 290 -13.11 -3.02 7.10
C ALA A 290 -14.47 -2.95 6.39
N SER A 291 -14.55 -3.30 5.10
CA SER A 291 -15.75 -3.23 4.28
C SER A 291 -16.98 -3.85 4.96
N ILE A 292 -16.83 -5.08 5.49
CA ILE A 292 -17.90 -5.84 6.17
C ILE A 292 -18.36 -5.14 7.46
N THR A 293 -17.42 -4.65 8.28
CA THR A 293 -17.75 -4.04 9.57
C THR A 293 -18.32 -2.64 9.40
N VAL A 294 -17.86 -1.87 8.41
CA VAL A 294 -18.47 -0.60 8.01
C VAL A 294 -19.89 -0.84 7.50
N ALA A 295 -20.11 -1.80 6.59
CA ALA A 295 -21.44 -2.15 6.10
C ALA A 295 -22.39 -2.59 7.24
N THR A 296 -21.89 -3.39 8.18
CA THR A 296 -22.64 -3.79 9.39
C THR A 296 -23.03 -2.58 10.24
N GLY A 297 -22.11 -1.63 10.42
CA GLY A 297 -22.37 -0.38 11.14
C GLY A 297 -23.42 0.49 10.45
N LEU A 298 -23.29 0.66 9.13
CA LEU A 298 -24.26 1.40 8.30
C LEU A 298 -25.64 0.74 8.34
N HIS A 299 -25.74 -0.57 8.15
CA HIS A 299 -27.00 -1.31 8.27
C HIS A 299 -27.67 -1.09 9.63
N ARG A 300 -26.89 -1.04 10.72
CA ARG A 300 -27.45 -0.80 12.07
C ARG A 300 -28.07 0.58 12.22
N VAL A 301 -27.55 1.60 11.53
CA VAL A 301 -28.03 2.98 11.60
C VAL A 301 -29.11 3.24 10.54
N GLU A 302 -29.01 2.59 9.38
CA GLU A 302 -29.86 2.74 8.21
C GLU A 302 -30.37 1.36 7.70
N PRO A 303 -31.23 0.65 8.46
CA PRO A 303 -31.61 -0.74 8.14
C PRO A 303 -32.40 -0.89 6.82
N GLY A 304 -33.03 0.18 6.33
CA GLY A 304 -33.74 0.19 5.05
C GLY A 304 -32.83 0.40 3.84
N ARG A 305 -31.57 0.78 4.06
CA ARG A 305 -30.60 1.08 3.00
C ARG A 305 -29.77 -0.16 2.71
N ARG A 306 -29.65 -0.51 1.43
CA ARG A 306 -28.89 -1.71 1.01
C ARG A 306 -27.39 -1.46 1.16
N GLN A 307 -26.68 -2.47 1.65
CA GLN A 307 -25.24 -2.38 1.93
C GLN A 307 -24.51 -3.51 1.22
N VAL A 308 -23.53 -3.15 0.38
CA VAL A 308 -22.72 -4.11 -0.38
C VAL A 308 -21.25 -3.90 -0.02
N ALA A 309 -20.63 -4.92 0.59
CA ALA A 309 -19.26 -4.89 1.05
C ALA A 309 -18.34 -5.64 0.08
N PHE A 310 -17.53 -4.91 -0.69
CA PHE A 310 -16.51 -5.49 -1.57
C PHE A 310 -15.17 -5.70 -0.85
N LEU A 311 -14.65 -6.91 -0.94
CA LEU A 311 -13.30 -7.25 -0.49
C LEU A 311 -12.64 -8.29 -1.38
N GLY A 312 -11.32 -8.33 -1.40
CA GLY A 312 -10.56 -9.37 -2.11
C GLY A 312 -10.50 -10.68 -1.35
N ASP A 313 -10.15 -11.76 -2.05
CA ASP A 313 -9.84 -13.08 -1.48
C ASP A 313 -8.78 -13.05 -0.37
N SER A 314 -7.60 -12.49 -0.64
CA SER A 314 -6.51 -12.34 0.34
C SER A 314 -6.97 -11.56 1.58
N THR A 315 -7.78 -10.53 1.38
CA THR A 315 -8.38 -9.70 2.42
C THR A 315 -9.41 -10.46 3.26
N PHE A 316 -10.22 -11.29 2.61
CA PHE A 316 -11.17 -12.18 3.28
C PHE A 316 -10.45 -13.08 4.29
N PHE A 317 -9.34 -13.71 3.88
CA PHE A 317 -8.52 -14.53 4.77
C PHE A 317 -7.77 -13.74 5.85
N HIS A 318 -7.37 -12.49 5.57
CA HIS A 318 -6.62 -11.67 6.50
C HIS A 318 -7.49 -11.21 7.69
N THR A 319 -8.57 -10.49 7.43
CA THR A 319 -9.42 -9.86 8.47
C THR A 319 -10.91 -9.85 8.12
N GLY A 320 -11.31 -10.34 6.94
CA GLY A 320 -12.72 -10.41 6.56
C GLY A 320 -13.53 -11.45 7.35
N ILE A 321 -12.93 -12.61 7.66
CA ILE A 321 -13.62 -13.70 8.40
C ILE A 321 -14.18 -13.25 9.76
N PRO A 322 -13.39 -12.59 10.65
CA PRO A 322 -13.95 -12.06 11.90
C PRO A 322 -15.10 -11.06 11.68
N GLY A 323 -15.00 -10.21 10.66
CA GLY A 323 -16.07 -9.28 10.28
C GLY A 323 -17.35 -10.02 9.86
N LEU A 324 -17.21 -11.09 9.07
CA LEU A 324 -18.33 -11.94 8.65
C LEU A 324 -19.01 -12.63 9.83
N ILE A 325 -18.23 -13.22 10.75
CA ILE A 325 -18.77 -13.84 11.98
C ILE A 325 -19.58 -12.82 12.77
N ASN A 326 -19.08 -11.60 12.90
CA ASN A 326 -19.81 -10.53 13.58
C ASN A 326 -21.12 -10.17 12.85
N ALA A 327 -21.10 -10.08 11.52
CA ALA A 327 -22.30 -9.80 10.73
C ALA A 327 -23.36 -10.91 10.89
N VAL A 328 -22.94 -12.19 10.89
CA VAL A 328 -23.83 -13.34 11.14
C VAL A 328 -24.41 -13.30 12.54
N TYR A 329 -23.57 -13.14 13.56
CA TYR A 329 -24.02 -13.09 14.95
C TYR A 329 -25.06 -11.99 15.19
N ASN A 330 -24.87 -10.83 14.55
CA ASN A 330 -25.78 -9.68 14.67
C ASN A 330 -26.90 -9.64 13.63
N ARG A 331 -27.03 -10.66 12.76
CA ARG A 331 -28.01 -10.71 11.65
C ARG A 331 -28.03 -9.44 10.81
N ALA A 332 -26.87 -8.96 10.39
CA ALA A 332 -26.79 -7.77 9.56
C ALA A 332 -27.22 -8.07 8.12
N ASP A 333 -28.24 -7.39 7.60
CA ASP A 333 -28.73 -7.56 6.23
C ASP A 333 -27.79 -6.87 5.24
N ILE A 334 -26.64 -7.50 4.99
CA ILE A 334 -25.58 -6.98 4.12
C ILE A 334 -25.19 -8.02 3.08
N THR A 335 -24.79 -7.56 1.89
CA THR A 335 -24.22 -8.42 0.86
C THR A 335 -22.70 -8.31 0.87
N VAL A 336 -22.01 -9.39 1.21
CA VAL A 336 -20.55 -9.46 1.17
C VAL A 336 -20.11 -10.04 -0.17
N VAL A 337 -19.35 -9.27 -0.94
CA VAL A 337 -18.88 -9.65 -2.27
C VAL A 337 -17.38 -9.90 -2.23
N VAL A 338 -17.00 -11.18 -2.26
CA VAL A 338 -15.59 -11.58 -2.29
C VAL A 338 -15.12 -11.64 -3.73
N LEU A 339 -14.23 -10.72 -4.09
CA LEU A 339 -13.60 -10.61 -5.38
C LEU A 339 -12.36 -11.52 -5.43
N ASP A 340 -12.56 -12.79 -5.82
CA ASP A 340 -11.55 -13.84 -5.82
C ASP A 340 -10.82 -13.91 -7.16
N ASN A 341 -9.67 -13.24 -7.24
CA ASN A 341 -8.81 -13.24 -8.43
C ASN A 341 -7.59 -14.15 -8.31
N ARG A 342 -7.55 -14.98 -7.27
CA ARG A 342 -6.51 -15.99 -7.01
C ARG A 342 -5.12 -15.38 -6.84
N THR A 343 -5.01 -14.12 -6.39
CA THR A 343 -3.72 -13.47 -6.14
C THR A 343 -3.81 -12.21 -5.28
N THR A 344 -2.75 -11.92 -4.52
CA THR A 344 -2.59 -10.60 -3.89
C THR A 344 -1.96 -9.63 -4.91
N ALA A 345 -2.76 -9.14 -5.85
CA ALA A 345 -2.27 -8.46 -7.06
C ALA A 345 -1.36 -7.25 -6.78
N MET A 346 -1.82 -6.30 -5.96
CA MET A 346 -1.10 -5.05 -5.69
C MET A 346 0.18 -5.20 -4.87
N THR A 347 0.44 -6.37 -4.27
CA THR A 347 1.68 -6.64 -3.52
C THR A 347 2.75 -7.34 -4.36
N GLY A 348 2.59 -7.37 -5.68
CA GLY A 348 3.46 -8.12 -6.58
C GLY A 348 3.04 -9.59 -6.72
N HIS A 349 1.73 -9.85 -6.71
CA HIS A 349 1.13 -11.19 -6.91
C HIS A 349 1.51 -12.23 -5.85
N GLN A 350 1.63 -11.80 -4.58
CA GLN A 350 1.98 -12.70 -3.49
C GLN A 350 0.92 -13.80 -3.30
N PRO A 351 1.34 -15.02 -2.94
CA PRO A 351 0.41 -16.09 -2.62
C PRO A 351 -0.33 -15.82 -1.31
N HIS A 352 -1.55 -16.37 -1.19
CA HIS A 352 -2.42 -16.24 -0.02
C HIS A 352 -3.09 -17.59 0.28
N PRO A 353 -3.79 -17.76 1.42
CA PRO A 353 -4.33 -19.06 1.85
C PRO A 353 -5.32 -19.74 0.88
N GLY A 354 -5.85 -19.02 -0.10
CA GLY A 354 -6.71 -19.59 -1.15
C GLY A 354 -5.94 -20.40 -2.19
N LEU A 355 -4.61 -20.33 -2.23
CA LEU A 355 -3.78 -21.01 -3.22
C LEU A 355 -3.11 -22.26 -2.66
N SER A 356 -2.75 -23.19 -3.56
CA SER A 356 -1.95 -24.38 -3.26
C SER A 356 -0.43 -24.11 -3.23
N ARG A 357 -0.03 -22.85 -3.00
CA ARG A 357 1.38 -22.43 -2.91
C ARG A 357 1.57 -21.37 -1.85
N THR A 358 2.74 -21.37 -1.21
CA THR A 358 3.23 -20.36 -0.27
C THR A 358 4.41 -19.60 -0.88
N ALA A 359 4.86 -18.54 -0.21
CA ALA A 359 6.09 -17.85 -0.61
C ALA A 359 7.35 -18.74 -0.54
N MET A 360 7.30 -19.84 0.23
CA MET A 360 8.41 -20.77 0.44
C MET A 360 8.32 -22.05 -0.42
N GLY A 361 7.35 -22.14 -1.33
CA GLY A 361 7.11 -23.33 -2.15
C GLY A 361 5.69 -23.89 -2.00
N PRO A 362 5.45 -25.15 -2.41
CA PRO A 362 4.10 -25.71 -2.50
C PRO A 362 3.39 -25.78 -1.13
N ALA A 363 2.10 -25.44 -1.11
CA ALA A 363 1.24 -25.63 0.06
C ALA A 363 0.55 -27.00 -0.02
N ARG A 364 0.11 -27.54 1.12
CA ARG A 364 -0.61 -28.82 1.16
C ARG A 364 -2.10 -28.69 0.83
N THR A 365 -2.75 -27.59 1.22
CA THR A 365 -4.20 -27.42 1.07
C THR A 365 -4.55 -25.95 0.86
N SER A 366 -5.32 -25.65 -0.19
CA SER A 366 -5.97 -24.34 -0.38
C SER A 366 -7.25 -24.25 0.43
N LEU A 367 -7.51 -23.10 1.04
CA LEU A 367 -8.78 -22.84 1.72
C LEU A 367 -9.87 -22.38 0.73
N ASP A 368 -11.08 -22.92 0.90
CA ASP A 368 -12.24 -22.55 0.10
C ASP A 368 -13.11 -21.51 0.81
N ILE A 369 -13.31 -20.37 0.17
CA ILE A 369 -14.04 -19.21 0.71
C ILE A 369 -15.52 -19.56 0.94
N ALA A 370 -16.14 -20.31 0.01
CA ALA A 370 -17.56 -20.66 0.11
C ALA A 370 -17.84 -21.57 1.32
N ARG A 371 -17.00 -22.58 1.54
CA ARG A 371 -17.06 -23.47 2.72
C ARG A 371 -16.83 -22.69 4.00
N LEU A 372 -15.87 -21.77 4.04
CA LEU A 372 -15.62 -20.94 5.22
C LEU A 372 -16.80 -20.02 5.53
N ALA A 373 -17.38 -19.36 4.52
CA ALA A 373 -18.56 -18.51 4.70
C ALA A 373 -19.74 -19.29 5.28
N ARG A 374 -20.04 -20.48 4.73
CA ARG A 374 -21.09 -21.37 5.27
C ARG A 374 -20.78 -21.82 6.70
N ALA A 375 -19.52 -22.16 6.99
CA ALA A 375 -19.10 -22.55 8.34
C ALA A 375 -19.20 -21.40 9.36
N CYS A 376 -19.13 -20.14 8.91
CA CYS A 376 -19.40 -18.96 9.74
C CYS A 376 -20.90 -18.74 10.01
N GLY A 377 -21.79 -19.50 9.36
CA GLY A 377 -23.24 -19.43 9.54
C GLY A 377 -23.98 -18.62 8.47
N VAL A 378 -23.35 -18.30 7.34
CA VAL A 378 -24.01 -17.64 6.21
C VAL A 378 -24.94 -18.64 5.49
N GLU A 379 -26.22 -18.30 5.39
CA GLU A 379 -27.24 -19.14 4.76
C GLU A 379 -27.18 -19.07 3.23
N LEU A 380 -27.05 -17.85 2.68
CA LEU A 380 -26.93 -17.63 1.24
C LEU A 380 -25.46 -17.44 0.84
N VAL A 381 -24.90 -18.47 0.21
CA VAL A 381 -23.56 -18.41 -0.42
C VAL A 381 -23.66 -18.77 -1.90
N ARG A 382 -23.19 -17.87 -2.76
CA ARG A 382 -23.10 -18.07 -4.22
C ARG A 382 -21.65 -17.93 -4.67
N GLU A 383 -21.29 -18.72 -5.67
CA GLU A 383 -20.00 -18.62 -6.35
C GLU A 383 -20.28 -18.53 -7.85
N VAL A 384 -19.77 -17.49 -8.49
CA VAL A 384 -20.10 -17.15 -9.88
C VAL A 384 -18.86 -16.64 -10.58
N ASP A 385 -18.73 -16.96 -11.87
CA ASP A 385 -17.74 -16.31 -12.72
C ASP A 385 -18.24 -14.90 -13.08
N PRO A 386 -17.52 -13.83 -12.72
CA PRO A 386 -17.91 -12.46 -13.06
C PRO A 386 -18.00 -12.19 -14.58
N TYR A 387 -17.42 -13.03 -15.44
CA TYR A 387 -17.62 -12.92 -16.88
C TYR A 387 -18.95 -13.49 -17.37
N ASP A 388 -19.68 -14.25 -16.56
CA ASP A 388 -21.08 -14.60 -16.83
C ASP A 388 -21.99 -13.53 -16.22
N LEU A 389 -22.32 -12.51 -17.02
CA LEU A 389 -23.09 -11.37 -16.51
C LEU A 389 -24.52 -11.74 -16.12
N GLN A 390 -25.10 -12.77 -16.74
CA GLN A 390 -26.45 -13.20 -16.43
C GLN A 390 -26.46 -13.89 -15.06
N ALA A 391 -25.65 -14.94 -14.87
CA ALA A 391 -25.55 -15.64 -13.60
C ALA A 391 -25.12 -14.69 -12.47
N GLY A 392 -24.22 -13.75 -12.79
CA GLY A 392 -23.78 -12.71 -11.85
C GLY A 392 -24.92 -11.82 -11.39
N ARG A 393 -25.78 -11.34 -12.31
CA ARG A 393 -26.94 -10.49 -11.98
C ARG A 393 -27.98 -11.23 -11.17
N GLU A 394 -28.24 -12.50 -11.49
CA GLU A 394 -29.16 -13.34 -10.73
C GLU A 394 -28.68 -13.53 -9.28
N ALA A 395 -27.40 -13.87 -9.09
CA ALA A 395 -26.80 -14.01 -7.76
C ALA A 395 -26.74 -12.69 -6.98
N ALA A 396 -26.41 -11.58 -7.66
CA ALA A 396 -26.39 -10.26 -7.03
C ALA A 396 -27.78 -9.81 -6.60
N GLY A 397 -28.80 -10.01 -7.44
CA GLY A 397 -30.19 -9.72 -7.11
C GLY A 397 -30.69 -10.55 -5.93
N GLU A 398 -30.44 -11.86 -5.93
CA GLU A 398 -30.79 -12.73 -4.80
C GLU A 398 -30.12 -12.28 -3.49
N ALA A 399 -28.83 -11.95 -3.54
CA ALA A 399 -28.06 -11.59 -2.36
C ALA A 399 -28.37 -10.19 -1.81
N LEU A 400 -28.73 -9.22 -2.66
CA LEU A 400 -29.06 -7.85 -2.26
C LEU A 400 -30.34 -7.77 -1.42
N PHE A 401 -31.28 -8.69 -1.66
CA PHE A 401 -32.59 -8.73 -1.01
C PHE A 401 -32.75 -9.89 -0.01
N HIS A 402 -31.68 -10.63 0.26
CA HIS A 402 -31.69 -11.71 1.26
C HIS A 402 -31.76 -11.13 2.69
N PRO A 403 -32.61 -11.68 3.58
CA PRO A 403 -32.57 -11.35 5.00
C PRO A 403 -31.36 -11.99 5.67
N GLY A 404 -30.60 -11.21 6.43
CA GLY A 404 -29.32 -11.58 7.00
C GLY A 404 -28.15 -11.44 6.02
N PRO A 405 -26.93 -11.77 6.45
CA PRO A 405 -25.75 -11.62 5.62
C PRO A 405 -25.77 -12.66 4.48
N ALA A 406 -25.52 -12.19 3.26
CA ALA A 406 -25.29 -13.04 2.09
C ALA A 406 -23.84 -12.90 1.62
N VAL A 407 -23.26 -13.98 1.06
CA VAL A 407 -21.92 -13.95 0.48
C VAL A 407 -21.96 -14.36 -0.99
N VAL A 408 -21.45 -13.49 -1.87
CA VAL A 408 -21.26 -13.79 -3.29
C VAL A 408 -19.78 -13.76 -3.62
N ILE A 409 -19.25 -14.88 -4.09
CA ILE A 409 -17.85 -15.04 -4.47
C ILE A 409 -17.77 -14.90 -5.99
N MET A 410 -17.15 -13.80 -6.44
CA MET A 410 -16.92 -13.52 -7.85
C MET A 410 -15.53 -14.05 -8.20
N ARG A 411 -15.45 -15.31 -8.67
CA ARG A 411 -14.20 -16.05 -8.83
C ARG A 411 -13.74 -16.08 -10.29
N ARG A 412 -12.58 -15.48 -10.56
CA ARG A 412 -11.90 -15.54 -11.87
C ARG A 412 -10.46 -15.07 -11.76
N ASP A 413 -9.52 -15.79 -12.34
CA ASP A 413 -8.09 -15.43 -12.31
C ASP A 413 -7.81 -13.98 -12.72
N CYS A 414 -6.83 -13.37 -12.07
CA CYS A 414 -6.37 -12.02 -12.39
C CYS A 414 -6.00 -11.89 -13.88
N ALA A 415 -6.51 -10.84 -14.53
CA ALA A 415 -6.26 -10.53 -15.94
C ALA A 415 -4.78 -10.42 -16.33
N LEU A 416 -3.89 -10.12 -15.37
CA LEU A 416 -2.44 -10.05 -15.59
C LEU A 416 -1.74 -11.41 -15.53
N LEU A 417 -2.40 -12.43 -14.96
CA LEU A 417 -1.88 -13.79 -14.81
C LEU A 417 -2.56 -14.78 -15.76
N ALA A 418 -3.77 -14.46 -16.23
CA ALA A 418 -4.52 -15.30 -17.15
C ALA A 418 -3.94 -15.25 -18.58
N GLU A 419 -4.13 -16.35 -19.31
CA GLU A 419 -3.82 -16.38 -20.75
C GLU A 419 -4.76 -15.47 -21.53
N LYS A 420 -4.21 -14.76 -22.52
CA LYS A 420 -4.99 -13.89 -23.40
C LYS A 420 -5.76 -14.75 -24.40
N ALA A 421 -7.06 -14.52 -24.52
CA ALA A 421 -7.88 -15.08 -25.58
C ALA A 421 -7.88 -14.18 -26.82
N THR A 422 -8.53 -14.64 -27.89
CA THR A 422 -8.76 -13.83 -29.10
C THR A 422 -9.40 -12.48 -28.73
N PRO A 423 -8.78 -11.35 -29.09
CA PRO A 423 -9.35 -10.03 -28.84
C PRO A 423 -10.72 -9.85 -29.50
N TYR A 424 -11.50 -8.91 -28.97
CA TYR A 424 -12.74 -8.45 -29.61
C TYR A 424 -12.47 -7.22 -30.48
N THR A 425 -13.33 -7.01 -31.47
CA THR A 425 -13.35 -5.82 -32.35
C THR A 425 -14.76 -5.26 -32.42
N VAL A 426 -14.87 -4.01 -32.85
CA VAL A 426 -16.17 -3.34 -33.06
C VAL A 426 -16.47 -3.35 -34.55
N ASN A 427 -17.60 -3.93 -34.94
CA ASN A 427 -18.14 -3.75 -36.28
C ASN A 427 -18.77 -2.35 -36.39
N ALA A 428 -18.17 -1.48 -37.21
CA ALA A 428 -18.59 -0.10 -37.34
C ALA A 428 -19.99 0.06 -37.97
N GLN A 429 -20.44 -0.89 -38.80
CA GLN A 429 -21.75 -0.84 -39.46
C GLN A 429 -22.88 -1.17 -38.47
N ASP A 430 -22.63 -2.09 -37.55
CA ASP A 430 -23.61 -2.53 -36.54
C ASP A 430 -23.57 -1.65 -35.27
N CYS A 431 -22.52 -0.84 -35.10
CA CYS A 431 -22.34 -0.03 -33.89
C CYS A 431 -23.33 1.14 -33.83
N ALA A 432 -24.23 1.10 -32.86
CA ALA A 432 -25.19 2.18 -32.61
C ALA A 432 -24.59 3.44 -31.95
N GLY A 433 -23.29 3.48 -31.64
CA GLY A 433 -22.66 4.65 -30.98
C GLY A 433 -23.16 4.97 -29.56
N CYS A 434 -23.91 4.06 -28.92
CA CYS A 434 -24.63 4.31 -27.65
C CYS A 434 -23.75 4.56 -26.41
N GLY A 435 -22.43 4.35 -26.50
CA GLY A 435 -21.51 4.63 -25.40
C GLY A 435 -21.49 3.62 -24.24
N ALA A 436 -22.45 2.71 -24.09
CA ALA A 436 -22.58 1.82 -22.91
C ALA A 436 -21.28 1.07 -22.52
N CYS A 437 -20.51 0.57 -23.50
CA CYS A 437 -19.25 -0.11 -23.24
C CYS A 437 -18.12 0.79 -22.72
N VAL A 438 -18.19 2.09 -22.98
CA VAL A 438 -17.25 3.12 -22.53
C VAL A 438 -17.76 3.78 -21.24
N GLU A 439 -19.03 4.17 -21.22
CA GLU A 439 -19.65 5.01 -20.19
C GLU A 439 -20.22 4.24 -19.00
N GLU A 440 -20.43 2.93 -19.13
CA GLU A 440 -20.89 2.09 -18.01
C GLU A 440 -19.85 1.07 -17.58
N LEU A 441 -19.23 0.37 -18.54
CA LEU A 441 -18.21 -0.64 -18.25
C LEU A 441 -16.81 -0.04 -18.08
N GLY A 442 -16.40 0.88 -18.97
CA GLY A 442 -15.16 1.66 -18.85
C GLY A 442 -13.86 0.87 -18.97
N CYS A 443 -13.81 -0.20 -19.76
CA CYS A 443 -12.59 -0.99 -19.96
C CYS A 443 -11.50 -0.13 -20.64
N PRO A 444 -10.24 -0.10 -20.16
CA PRO A 444 -9.19 0.72 -20.75
C PRO A 444 -8.76 0.27 -22.16
N ALA A 445 -9.17 -0.93 -22.58
CA ALA A 445 -8.98 -1.41 -23.95
C ALA A 445 -10.07 -0.93 -24.91
N ILE A 446 -11.02 -0.10 -24.48
CA ILE A 446 -12.10 0.44 -25.31
C ILE A 446 -11.95 1.95 -25.35
N GLY A 447 -11.82 2.51 -26.54
CA GLY A 447 -11.74 3.96 -26.77
C GLY A 447 -12.91 4.45 -27.61
N ARG A 448 -13.08 5.78 -27.64
CA ARG A 448 -14.04 6.48 -28.49
C ARG A 448 -13.33 7.65 -29.18
N ALA A 449 -13.43 7.72 -30.50
CA ALA A 449 -12.92 8.83 -31.32
C ALA A 449 -14.00 9.22 -32.33
N ASP A 450 -14.36 10.51 -32.40
CA ASP A 450 -15.38 11.03 -33.33
C ASP A 450 -16.65 10.16 -33.38
N ASP A 451 -17.18 9.82 -32.19
CA ASP A 451 -18.33 8.92 -31.95
C ASP A 451 -18.17 7.44 -32.34
N ALA A 452 -17.07 7.07 -32.99
CA ALA A 452 -16.74 5.68 -33.25
C ALA A 452 -16.06 5.02 -32.03
N VAL A 453 -16.63 3.90 -31.58
CA VAL A 453 -16.04 3.06 -30.54
C VAL A 453 -15.05 2.09 -31.17
N TYR A 454 -13.88 1.92 -30.56
CA TYR A 454 -12.86 0.97 -31.00
C TYR A 454 -12.27 0.18 -29.83
N ILE A 455 -11.70 -0.99 -30.13
CA ILE A 455 -11.01 -1.85 -29.15
C ILE A 455 -9.51 -1.88 -29.49
N THR A 456 -8.66 -1.66 -28.49
CA THR A 456 -7.20 -1.63 -28.63
C THR A 456 -6.57 -3.03 -28.51
N ALA A 457 -5.28 -3.12 -28.84
CA ALA A 457 -4.47 -4.32 -28.67
C ALA A 457 -4.30 -4.77 -27.20
N ASP A 458 -4.69 -3.95 -26.22
CA ASP A 458 -4.67 -4.31 -24.80
C ASP A 458 -5.80 -5.28 -24.42
N CYS A 459 -6.76 -5.51 -25.32
CA CYS A 459 -7.86 -6.43 -25.10
C CYS A 459 -7.36 -7.87 -24.85
N ILE A 460 -7.81 -8.46 -23.74
CA ILE A 460 -7.47 -9.84 -23.36
C ILE A 460 -8.52 -10.88 -23.80
N GLY A 461 -9.57 -10.47 -24.49
CA GLY A 461 -10.61 -11.38 -24.98
C GLY A 461 -11.65 -11.83 -23.93
N CYS A 462 -11.92 -11.05 -22.87
CA CYS A 462 -12.84 -11.45 -21.79
C CYS A 462 -14.33 -11.56 -22.19
N GLY A 463 -14.76 -10.88 -23.26
CA GLY A 463 -16.14 -10.95 -23.77
C GLY A 463 -17.21 -10.18 -22.97
N VAL A 464 -16.87 -9.57 -21.84
CA VAL A 464 -17.82 -8.81 -21.00
C VAL A 464 -18.46 -7.64 -21.77
N CYS A 465 -17.68 -6.93 -22.60
CA CYS A 465 -18.19 -5.82 -23.40
C CYS A 465 -19.18 -6.28 -24.49
N ALA A 466 -19.01 -7.48 -25.04
CA ALA A 466 -19.93 -8.04 -26.03
C ALA A 466 -21.30 -8.34 -25.41
N GLN A 467 -21.33 -8.88 -24.19
CA GLN A 467 -22.57 -9.20 -23.47
C GLN A 467 -23.42 -7.99 -23.10
N ILE A 468 -22.82 -6.80 -23.02
CA ILE A 468 -23.55 -5.55 -22.71
C ILE A 468 -23.86 -4.72 -23.96
N CYS A 469 -23.39 -5.12 -25.14
CA CYS A 469 -23.60 -4.37 -26.36
C CYS A 469 -25.03 -4.64 -26.88
N PRO A 470 -25.95 -3.65 -26.81
CA PRO A 470 -27.34 -3.88 -27.21
C PRO A 470 -27.47 -4.16 -28.72
N ALA A 471 -26.53 -3.65 -29.52
CA ALA A 471 -26.51 -3.82 -30.97
C ALA A 471 -25.77 -5.08 -31.44
N GLY A 472 -25.12 -5.84 -30.55
CA GLY A 472 -24.32 -7.00 -30.94
C GLY A 472 -23.12 -6.66 -31.84
N ALA A 473 -22.65 -5.40 -31.79
CA ALA A 473 -21.59 -4.88 -32.65
C ALA A 473 -20.18 -5.26 -32.20
N ILE A 474 -20.01 -5.79 -30.99
CA ILE A 474 -18.72 -6.21 -30.44
C ILE A 474 -18.57 -7.72 -30.60
N ARG A 475 -17.63 -8.16 -31.46
CA ARG A 475 -17.44 -9.58 -31.84
C ARG A 475 -16.00 -10.01 -31.69
N ARG A 476 -15.74 -11.32 -31.60
CA ARG A 476 -14.35 -11.81 -31.59
C ARG A 476 -13.69 -11.48 -32.92
N ALA A 477 -12.41 -11.13 -32.89
CA ALA A 477 -11.67 -10.85 -34.11
C ALA A 477 -11.69 -12.08 -35.04
N GLY A 478 -12.20 -11.91 -36.25
CA GLY A 478 -12.33 -12.99 -37.25
C GLY A 478 -13.74 -13.58 -37.40
N GLU A 479 -14.68 -13.18 -36.53
CA GLU A 479 -16.14 -13.38 -36.70
C GLU A 479 -16.79 -12.10 -37.27
#